data_AF-A0A0P0G2I1-F1
#
_entry.id   AF-A0A0P0G2I1-F1
#
_cell.length_a   1.000
_cell.length_b   1.000
_cell.length_c   1.000
_cell.angle_alpha   90.00
_cell.angle_beta   90.00
_cell.angle_gamma   90.00
#
_symmetry.space_group_name_H-M   'P 1'
#
loop_
_entity.id
_entity.type
_entity.pdbx_description
1 polymer ?
#
loop_
_entity_poly.entity_id
_entity_poly.type
_entity_poly.pdbx_seq_one_letter_code
_entity_poly.pdbx_strand_id
1 'polypeptide(L)'
;MNKEQTKLADKAYKAFKALNDQYYKQRIQALVSVNEYGFAILILWSRIEITLKLLRYYEKMEEYPDKLDFINRNWRVLSNTYHSNPSYYNLIIQNNQKSLWKTRDRIAHAAITITKEEYGNYKLAADYFLSSISQHLQPLNDYKAKMNRKRKK
;
A
#
# COMPACT_ATOMS: atom_id res chain seq x y z
N MET A 1 29.52 6.91 24.57
CA MET A 1 28.04 6.98 24.72
C MET A 1 27.39 6.38 23.46
N ASN A 2 26.97 5.12 23.52
CA ASN A 2 26.15 4.54 22.46
C ASN A 2 24.77 5.21 22.52
N LYS A 3 24.46 6.07 21.55
CA LYS A 3 23.07 6.45 21.27
C LYS A 3 22.37 5.16 20.89
N GLU A 4 21.55 4.60 21.78
CA GLU A 4 20.60 3.55 21.42
C GLU A 4 19.82 4.04 20.19
N GLN A 5 20.16 3.51 19.02
CA GLN A 5 19.42 3.82 17.81
C GLN A 5 18.03 3.24 18.01
N THR A 6 17.06 4.13 18.19
CA THR A 6 15.68 3.76 18.46
C THR A 6 15.16 2.89 17.32
N LYS A 7 14.98 1.62 17.65
CA LYS A 7 14.58 0.60 16.69
C LYS A 7 13.07 0.66 16.52
N LEU A 8 12.63 0.93 15.28
CA LEU A 8 11.24 0.71 14.86
C LEU A 8 10.91 -0.78 14.93
N ALA A 9 9.62 -1.12 14.89
CA ALA A 9 9.20 -2.49 14.69
C ALA A 9 9.88 -3.07 13.43
N ASP A 10 10.38 -4.31 13.52
CA ASP A 10 11.12 -4.95 12.41
C ASP A 10 10.28 -5.03 11.13
N LYS A 11 8.98 -5.35 11.27
CA LYS A 11 8.01 -5.33 10.17
C LYS A 11 7.94 -3.96 9.48
N ALA A 12 7.90 -2.86 10.24
CA ALA A 12 7.86 -1.51 9.67
C ALA A 12 9.18 -1.17 8.93
N TYR A 13 10.33 -1.58 9.47
CA TYR A 13 11.62 -1.38 8.80
C TYR A 13 11.73 -2.17 7.48
N LYS A 14 11.26 -3.42 7.47
CA LYS A 14 11.16 -4.24 6.25
C LYS A 14 10.20 -3.63 5.23
N ALA A 15 9.07 -3.09 5.68
CA ALA A 15 8.12 -2.35 4.83
C ALA A 15 8.78 -1.15 4.13
N PHE A 16 9.59 -0.35 4.84
CA PHE A 16 10.37 0.74 4.22
C PHE A 16 11.36 0.24 3.17
N LYS A 17 12.10 -0.85 3.47
CA LYS A 17 13.00 -1.46 2.48
C LYS A 17 12.26 -1.90 1.23
N ALA A 18 11.09 -2.52 1.39
CA ALA A 18 10.24 -2.94 0.29
C ALA A 18 9.69 -1.75 -0.52
N LEU A 19 9.39 -0.61 0.11
CA LEU A 19 9.00 0.62 -0.61
C LEU A 19 10.17 1.27 -1.37
N ASN A 20 11.40 1.15 -0.86
CA ASN A 20 12.57 1.72 -1.51
C ASN A 20 13.06 0.91 -2.72
N ASP A 21 12.59 -0.32 -2.88
CA ASP A 21 12.88 -1.14 -4.07
C ASP A 21 12.40 -0.41 -5.35
N GLN A 22 13.35 -0.03 -6.19
CA GLN A 22 13.11 0.65 -7.47
C GLN A 22 12.80 -0.34 -8.61
N TYR A 23 13.09 -1.64 -8.42
CA TYR A 23 12.97 -2.65 -9.45
C TYR A 23 11.52 -3.14 -9.64
N TYR A 24 10.57 -2.74 -8.78
CA TYR A 24 9.17 -3.17 -8.89
C TYR A 24 8.53 -2.81 -10.23
N LYS A 25 8.89 -1.66 -10.82
CA LYS A 25 8.38 -1.24 -12.14
C LYS A 25 8.87 -2.16 -13.26
N GLN A 26 10.13 -2.57 -13.22
CA GLN A 26 10.70 -3.49 -14.20
C GLN A 26 10.07 -4.88 -14.06
N ARG A 27 9.82 -5.33 -12.83
CA ARG A 27 9.09 -6.59 -12.57
C ARG A 27 7.67 -6.55 -13.14
N ILE A 28 6.95 -5.44 -12.97
CA ILE A 28 5.63 -5.23 -13.59
C ILE A 28 5.74 -5.30 -15.12
N GLN A 29 6.72 -4.62 -15.73
CA GLN A 29 6.91 -4.63 -17.18
C GLN A 29 7.22 -6.04 -17.72
N ALA A 30 8.08 -6.79 -17.03
CA ALA A 30 8.39 -8.16 -17.39
C ALA A 30 7.14 -9.05 -17.39
N LEU A 31 6.31 -8.97 -16.34
CA LEU A 31 5.05 -9.72 -16.25
C LEU A 31 4.06 -9.33 -17.35
N VAL A 32 3.91 -8.03 -17.61
CA VAL A 32 3.05 -7.52 -18.69
C VAL A 32 3.51 -8.04 -20.05
N SER A 33 4.82 -8.13 -20.30
CA SER A 33 5.37 -8.61 -21.59
C SER A 33 5.03 -10.06 -21.89
N VAL A 34 4.76 -10.86 -20.85
CA VAL A 34 4.35 -12.28 -20.98
C VAL A 34 2.86 -12.48 -20.69
N ASN A 35 2.06 -11.41 -20.72
CA ASN A 35 0.61 -11.40 -20.43
C ASN A 35 0.22 -11.84 -19.00
N GLU A 36 1.13 -11.80 -18.05
CA GLU A 36 0.91 -12.14 -16.64
C GLU A 36 0.33 -10.95 -15.85
N TYR A 37 -0.82 -10.46 -16.31
CA TYR A 37 -1.45 -9.24 -15.81
C TYR A 37 -1.88 -9.33 -14.34
N GLY A 38 -2.37 -10.50 -13.90
CA GLY A 38 -2.79 -10.72 -12.51
C GLY A 38 -1.64 -10.49 -11.54
N PHE A 39 -0.48 -11.10 -11.80
CA PHE A 39 0.72 -10.92 -10.99
C PHE A 39 1.25 -9.49 -11.04
N ALA A 40 1.20 -8.83 -12.21
CA ALA A 40 1.60 -7.43 -12.33
C ALA A 40 0.79 -6.51 -11.41
N ILE A 41 -0.52 -6.75 -11.30
CA ILE A 41 -1.40 -5.99 -10.40
C ILE A 41 -1.16 -6.35 -8.94
N LEU A 42 -0.85 -7.61 -8.61
CA LEU A 42 -0.50 -7.99 -7.23
C LEU A 42 0.72 -7.22 -6.70
N ILE A 43 1.69 -6.88 -7.57
CA ILE A 43 2.81 -6.01 -7.20
C ILE A 43 2.29 -4.60 -6.85
N LEU A 44 1.41 -4.01 -7.65
CA LEU A 44 0.81 -2.70 -7.37
C LEU A 44 0.01 -2.72 -6.07
N TRP A 45 -0.82 -3.74 -5.86
CA TRP A 45 -1.55 -3.93 -4.62
C TRP A 45 -0.61 -4.00 -3.41
N SER A 46 0.48 -4.77 -3.51
CA SER A 46 1.46 -4.90 -2.43
C SER A 46 2.05 -3.54 -2.04
N ARG A 47 2.33 -2.67 -3.03
CA ARG A 47 2.80 -1.30 -2.77
C ARG A 47 1.75 -0.47 -2.04
N ILE A 48 0.50 -0.53 -2.46
CA ILE A 48 -0.63 0.17 -1.81
C ILE A 48 -0.78 -0.29 -0.36
N GLU A 49 -0.82 -1.61 -0.13
CA GLU A 49 -1.00 -2.20 1.20
C GLU A 49 0.13 -1.80 2.15
N ILE A 50 1.39 -1.88 1.70
CA ILE A 50 2.54 -1.47 2.51
C ILE A 50 2.42 0.01 2.89
N THR A 51 2.07 0.87 1.95
CA THR A 51 1.90 2.31 2.21
C THR A 51 0.79 2.57 3.22
N LEU A 52 -0.38 1.95 3.08
CA LEU A 52 -1.50 2.10 4.03
C LEU A 52 -1.12 1.65 5.44
N LYS A 53 -0.43 0.51 5.56
CA LYS A 53 0.04 -0.01 6.85
C LYS A 53 1.07 0.91 7.50
N LEU A 54 2.00 1.48 6.72
CA LEU A 54 2.96 2.45 7.22
C LEU A 54 2.29 3.74 7.69
N LEU A 55 1.32 4.27 6.93
CA LEU A 55 0.56 5.46 7.33
C LEU A 55 -0.21 5.23 8.64
N ARG A 56 -0.86 4.07 8.78
CA ARG A 56 -1.54 3.69 10.01
C ARG A 56 -0.56 3.55 11.18
N TYR A 57 0.55 2.87 10.96
CA TYR A 57 1.62 2.73 11.94
C TYR A 57 2.16 4.09 12.38
N TYR A 58 2.36 5.02 11.46
CA TYR A 58 2.79 6.38 11.79
C TYR A 58 1.79 7.10 12.66
N GLU A 59 0.49 7.00 12.33
CA GLU A 59 -0.57 7.70 13.05
C GLU A 59 -0.63 7.27 14.52
N LYS A 60 -0.68 5.94 14.75
CA LYS A 60 -0.89 5.35 16.08
C LYS A 60 0.39 5.09 16.88
N MET A 61 1.51 4.83 16.21
CA MET A 61 2.77 4.40 16.82
C MET A 61 2.58 3.21 17.78
N GLU A 62 1.79 2.24 17.35
CA GLU A 62 1.49 1.00 18.07
C GLU A 62 2.18 -0.17 17.37
N GLU A 63 1.51 -1.31 17.21
CA GLU A 63 2.00 -2.41 16.40
C GLU A 63 1.87 -2.11 14.90
N TYR A 64 2.78 -2.65 14.09
CA TYR A 64 2.65 -2.59 12.63
C TYR A 64 1.48 -3.50 12.20
N PRO A 65 0.46 -2.97 11.49
CA PRO A 65 -0.75 -3.75 11.22
C PRO A 65 -0.50 -4.95 10.31
N ASP A 66 -1.03 -6.12 10.71
CA ASP A 66 -0.99 -7.32 9.87
C ASP A 66 -2.11 -7.33 8.81
N LYS A 67 -3.25 -6.69 9.11
CA LYS A 67 -4.43 -6.61 8.25
C LYS A 67 -4.80 -5.15 7.97
N LEU A 68 -5.79 -4.94 7.09
CA LEU A 68 -6.32 -3.63 6.68
C LEU A 68 -7.72 -3.36 7.27
N ASP A 69 -8.00 -3.85 8.48
CA ASP A 69 -9.29 -3.67 9.19
C ASP A 69 -9.58 -2.22 9.61
N PHE A 70 -8.56 -1.36 9.62
CA PHE A 70 -8.66 0.06 9.91
C PHE A 70 -9.10 0.93 8.71
N ILE A 71 -9.24 0.34 7.52
CA ILE A 71 -9.59 1.07 6.31
C ILE A 71 -11.03 1.59 6.40
N ASN A 72 -11.16 2.90 6.33
CA ASN A 72 -12.44 3.59 6.35
C ASN A 72 -12.38 4.82 5.45
N ARG A 73 -13.44 5.10 4.69
CA ARG A 73 -13.54 6.30 3.83
C ARG A 73 -13.32 7.61 4.60
N ASN A 74 -13.67 7.65 5.87
CA ASN A 74 -13.53 8.82 6.74
C ASN A 74 -12.10 8.98 7.28
N TRP A 75 -11.21 7.99 7.09
CA TRP A 75 -9.81 8.15 7.44
C TRP A 75 -9.20 9.22 6.55
N ARG A 76 -8.59 10.27 7.15
CA ARG A 76 -8.14 11.47 6.43
C ARG A 76 -7.34 11.18 5.15
N VAL A 77 -6.43 10.20 5.20
CA VAL A 77 -5.62 9.77 4.05
C VAL A 77 -6.50 9.32 2.87
N LEU A 78 -7.55 8.57 3.18
CA LEU A 78 -8.46 7.98 2.20
C LEU A 78 -9.60 8.89 1.78
N SER A 79 -10.03 9.78 2.69
CA SER A 79 -11.07 10.77 2.42
C SER A 79 -10.67 11.65 1.24
N ASN A 80 -9.40 12.09 1.19
CA ASN A 80 -8.89 12.89 0.07
C ASN A 80 -9.01 12.13 -1.25
N THR A 81 -8.55 10.88 -1.30
CA THR A 81 -8.63 10.06 -2.52
C THR A 81 -10.08 9.82 -2.94
N TYR A 82 -10.99 9.57 -1.99
CA TYR A 82 -12.41 9.37 -2.28
C TYR A 82 -13.06 10.61 -2.89
N HIS A 83 -12.87 11.79 -2.28
CA HIS A 83 -13.51 13.02 -2.77
C HIS A 83 -12.91 13.47 -4.12
N SER A 84 -11.62 13.25 -4.35
CA SER A 84 -10.98 13.61 -5.61
C SER A 84 -11.31 12.65 -6.76
N ASN A 85 -11.43 11.35 -6.50
CA ASN A 85 -11.82 10.37 -7.52
C ASN A 85 -12.52 9.15 -6.88
N PRO A 86 -13.86 9.22 -6.71
CA PRO A 86 -14.63 8.15 -6.07
C PRO A 86 -14.54 6.81 -6.84
N SER A 87 -14.48 6.87 -8.17
CA SER A 87 -14.41 5.68 -9.02
C SER A 87 -13.12 4.90 -8.80
N TYR A 88 -11.97 5.59 -8.74
CA TYR A 88 -10.68 4.95 -8.47
C TYR A 88 -10.57 4.47 -7.02
N TYR A 89 -11.09 5.23 -6.07
CA TYR A 89 -11.19 4.78 -4.69
C TYR A 89 -11.97 3.45 -4.61
N ASN A 90 -13.14 3.40 -5.23
CA ASN A 90 -14.01 2.22 -5.22
C ASN A 90 -13.37 1.03 -5.92
N LEU A 91 -12.71 1.25 -7.06
CA LEU A 91 -12.03 0.20 -7.81
C LEU A 91 -10.84 -0.41 -7.05
N ILE A 92 -10.22 0.32 -6.11
CA ILE A 92 -9.06 -0.19 -5.37
C ILE A 92 -9.46 -0.80 -4.02
N ILE A 93 -10.21 -0.07 -3.20
CA ILE A 93 -10.30 -0.36 -1.75
C ILE A 93 -11.73 -0.59 -1.24
N GLN A 94 -12.77 -0.39 -2.06
CA GLN A 94 -14.13 -0.66 -1.60
C GLN A 94 -14.35 -2.16 -1.41
N ASN A 95 -15.13 -2.55 -0.40
CA ASN A 95 -15.48 -3.93 -0.12
C ASN A 95 -16.54 -4.47 -1.11
N ASN A 96 -16.21 -4.49 -2.40
CA ASN A 96 -17.04 -5.04 -3.48
C ASN A 96 -16.22 -6.08 -4.28
N GLN A 97 -16.88 -7.04 -4.93
CA GLN A 97 -16.21 -8.16 -5.61
C GLN A 97 -15.34 -7.77 -6.81
N LYS A 98 -15.51 -6.55 -7.33
CA LYS A 98 -14.79 -6.01 -8.47
C LYS A 98 -13.65 -5.07 -8.06
N SER A 99 -13.44 -4.86 -6.76
CA SER A 99 -12.35 -4.02 -6.29
C SER A 99 -11.05 -4.81 -6.28
N LEU A 100 -9.93 -4.11 -6.41
CA LEU A 100 -8.63 -4.75 -6.37
C LEU A 100 -8.40 -5.48 -5.04
N TRP A 101 -8.88 -4.95 -3.92
CA TRP A 101 -8.81 -5.64 -2.63
C TRP A 101 -9.45 -7.04 -2.73
N LYS A 102 -10.63 -7.21 -3.34
CA LYS A 102 -11.22 -8.55 -3.47
C LYS A 102 -10.61 -9.38 -4.58
N THR A 103 -10.29 -8.75 -5.70
CA THR A 103 -9.69 -9.41 -6.86
C THR A 103 -8.33 -10.02 -6.53
N ARG A 104 -7.51 -9.39 -5.67
CA ARG A 104 -6.21 -9.95 -5.25
C ARG A 104 -6.34 -11.34 -4.62
N ASP A 105 -7.35 -11.55 -3.78
CA ASP A 105 -7.56 -12.79 -3.05
C ASP A 105 -7.97 -13.88 -4.05
N ARG A 106 -8.76 -13.50 -5.06
CA ARG A 106 -9.16 -14.40 -6.16
C ARG A 106 -7.99 -14.73 -7.10
N ILE A 107 -7.09 -13.78 -7.38
CA ILE A 107 -5.88 -14.07 -8.17
C ILE A 107 -4.99 -15.06 -7.41
N ALA A 108 -4.74 -14.80 -6.13
CA ALA A 108 -3.83 -15.60 -5.32
C ALA A 108 -4.36 -17.01 -4.99
N HIS A 109 -5.67 -17.16 -4.76
CA HIS A 109 -6.26 -18.40 -4.27
C HIS A 109 -7.12 -19.15 -5.29
N ALA A 110 -7.65 -18.47 -6.30
CA ALA A 110 -8.53 -19.05 -7.32
C ALA A 110 -7.96 -18.96 -8.74
N ALA A 111 -6.71 -18.51 -8.90
CA ALA A 111 -5.99 -18.43 -10.17
C ALA A 111 -6.79 -17.76 -11.30
N ILE A 112 -7.59 -16.73 -10.97
CA ILE A 112 -8.37 -16.04 -11.99
C ILE A 112 -7.44 -15.31 -12.97
N THR A 113 -7.77 -15.39 -14.25
CA THR A 113 -7.07 -14.64 -15.29
C THR A 113 -7.59 -13.21 -15.32
N ILE A 114 -6.67 -12.25 -15.42
CA ILE A 114 -7.00 -10.84 -15.64
C ILE A 114 -6.73 -10.51 -17.10
N THR A 115 -7.72 -9.93 -17.78
CA THR A 115 -7.57 -9.47 -19.15
C THR A 115 -6.71 -8.20 -19.24
N LYS A 116 -6.16 -7.91 -20.42
CA LYS A 116 -5.40 -6.68 -20.66
C LYS A 116 -6.21 -5.41 -20.40
N GLU A 117 -7.51 -5.43 -20.69
CA GLU A 117 -8.42 -4.30 -20.44
C GLU A 117 -8.63 -4.09 -18.94
N GLU A 118 -8.96 -5.14 -18.20
CA GLU A 118 -9.08 -5.09 -16.73
C GLU A 118 -7.76 -4.61 -16.10
N TYR A 119 -6.63 -5.09 -16.61
CA TYR A 119 -5.31 -4.60 -16.20
C TYR A 119 -5.14 -3.11 -16.40
N GLY A 120 -5.50 -2.59 -17.58
CA GLY A 120 -5.44 -1.15 -17.85
C GLY A 120 -6.25 -0.35 -16.84
N ASN A 121 -7.47 -0.80 -16.54
CA ASN A 121 -8.36 -0.16 -15.58
C ASN A 121 -7.81 -0.17 -14.15
N TYR A 122 -7.37 -1.34 -13.67
CA TYR A 122 -6.78 -1.46 -12.34
C TYR A 122 -5.47 -0.69 -12.22
N LYS A 123 -4.60 -0.75 -13.23
CA LYS A 123 -3.30 -0.06 -13.21
C LYS A 123 -3.49 1.44 -13.08
N LEU A 124 -4.36 2.04 -13.90
CA LEU A 124 -4.63 3.49 -13.86
C LEU A 124 -5.15 3.92 -12.48
N ALA A 125 -6.12 3.18 -11.93
CA ALA A 125 -6.65 3.47 -10.61
C ALA A 125 -5.61 3.26 -9.49
N ALA A 126 -4.79 2.20 -9.58
CA ALA A 126 -3.76 1.88 -8.61
C ALA A 126 -2.63 2.92 -8.60
N ASP A 127 -2.18 3.37 -9.76
CA ASP A 127 -1.15 4.41 -9.89
C ASP A 127 -1.64 5.73 -9.28
N TYR A 128 -2.88 6.14 -9.58
CA TYR A 128 -3.50 7.32 -8.97
C TYR A 128 -3.63 7.17 -7.46
N PHE A 129 -4.20 6.06 -7.00
CA PHE A 129 -4.45 5.80 -5.58
C PHE A 129 -3.13 5.80 -4.79
N LEU A 130 -2.12 5.08 -5.31
CA LEU A 130 -0.79 5.01 -4.70
C LEU A 130 -0.14 6.39 -4.65
N SER A 131 -0.22 7.18 -5.73
CA SER A 131 0.29 8.56 -5.76
C SER A 131 -0.39 9.42 -4.68
N SER A 132 -1.71 9.36 -4.59
CA SER A 132 -2.50 10.12 -3.61
C SER A 132 -2.11 9.78 -2.17
N ILE A 133 -2.07 8.50 -1.80
CA ILE A 133 -1.75 8.11 -0.41
C ILE A 133 -0.26 8.33 -0.07
N SER A 134 0.64 8.21 -1.05
CA SER A 134 2.09 8.35 -0.82
C SER A 134 2.49 9.77 -0.44
N GLN A 135 1.70 10.79 -0.80
CA GLN A 135 1.92 12.18 -0.37
C GLN A 135 1.88 12.34 1.15
N HIS A 136 1.25 11.41 1.87
CA HIS A 136 1.16 11.44 3.32
C HIS A 136 2.32 10.71 4.03
N LEU A 137 3.15 9.96 3.28
CA LEU A 137 4.28 9.22 3.87
C LEU A 137 5.33 10.19 4.41
N GLN A 138 5.79 9.92 5.63
CA GLN A 138 6.92 10.63 6.21
C GLN A 138 8.22 9.84 5.98
N PRO A 139 9.37 10.51 5.89
CA PRO A 139 10.68 9.87 5.89
C PRO A 139 10.87 8.93 7.09
N LEU A 140 11.69 7.89 6.91
CA LEU A 140 12.01 6.91 7.96
C LEU A 140 12.49 7.57 9.27
N ASN A 141 13.24 8.68 9.18
CA ASN A 141 13.75 9.41 10.34
C ASN A 141 12.63 10.01 11.20
N ASP A 142 11.53 10.44 10.58
CA ASP A 142 10.39 11.00 11.30
C ASP A 142 9.62 9.93 12.08
N TYR A 143 9.54 8.72 11.53
CA TYR A 143 9.00 7.56 12.25
C TYR A 143 9.83 7.27 13.50
N LYS A 144 11.16 7.20 13.36
CA LYS A 144 12.08 6.99 14.50
C LYS A 144 11.94 8.11 15.54
N ALA A 145 11.88 9.36 15.09
CA ALA A 145 11.75 10.52 15.96
C ALA A 145 10.42 10.56 16.72
N LYS A 146 9.30 10.19 16.08
CA LYS A 146 7.99 10.14 16.73
C LYS A 146 7.86 8.95 17.68
N MET A 147 8.43 7.78 17.35
CA MET A 147 8.48 6.63 18.29
C MET A 147 9.28 6.98 19.55
N ASN A 148 10.41 7.69 19.40
CA ASN A 148 11.18 8.20 20.52
C ASN A 148 10.38 9.10 21.45
N ARG A 149 9.63 10.05 20.88
CA ARG A 149 8.78 10.96 21.64
C ARG A 149 7.69 10.22 22.42
N LYS A 150 7.10 9.15 21.86
CA LYS A 150 6.08 8.35 22.54
C LYS A 150 6.62 7.53 23.71
N ARG A 151 7.86 7.01 23.64
CA ARG A 151 8.49 6.24 24.75
C ARG A 151 8.96 7.09 25.93
N LYS A 152 9.20 8.39 25.70
CA LYS A 152 9.61 9.35 26.74
C LYS A 152 8.44 9.96 27.50
N LYS A 153 7.21 9.71 27.04
CA LYS A 153 5.97 10.07 27.74
C LYS A 153 5.49 8.87 28.53
#